data_AF-A0A5C6CZU1-F1
#
_entry.id   AF-A0A5C6CZU1-F1
#
_cell.length_a   1.000
_cell.length_b   1.000
_cell.length_c   1.000
_cell.angle_alpha   90.00
_cell.angle_beta   90.00
_cell.angle_gamma   90.00
#
_symmetry.space_group_name_H-M   'P 1'
#
loop_
_entity.id
_entity.type
_entity.pdbx_description
1 polymer ?
#
loop_
_entity_poly.entity_id
_entity_poly.type
_entity_poly.pdbx_seq_one_letter_code
_entity_poly.pdbx_strand_id
1 'polypeptide(L)'
;MSCEKDILEPSCQSNNTDVISQSGKVILYDGTTNHTRIWLLVVIHLLFGIAPLAEFLFDGTIWFSPADFALGSLSIAQIMLLSFWVGMGGSKWIVRVLGAIVGTAYVTLWPVLSPYMSFPVEEYESSFSQSFVSLFASYSAIILLLTSVFALIRRRGTKLIHLSQLNVDILPARVRYSTFHLLILMSICSFVLSLAKLAQPPEEPTTGFSTFRIVALFLLMLVVFLINNLCAAWATLSLNSPWTRIALVLGNALLLGISFAIATGNYSFSWQMFIGVSLIPVLSTAIVIVSLLVIRSCHYRIVPSGLLQAAS
;
A
#
# COMPACT_ATOMS: atom_id res chain seq x y z
N MET A 1 62.47 -32.69 -18.21
CA MET A 1 61.68 -31.87 -19.15
C MET A 1 61.06 -30.77 -18.31
N SER A 2 61.70 -29.63 -18.03
CA SER A 2 62.34 -28.59 -18.87
C SER A 2 61.40 -27.88 -19.85
N CYS A 3 61.53 -26.53 -19.84
CA CYS A 3 60.75 -25.43 -20.46
C CYS A 3 59.70 -24.85 -19.49
N GLU A 4 59.93 -23.77 -18.74
CA GLU A 4 60.65 -22.50 -19.02
C GLU A 4 60.09 -21.77 -20.25
N LYS A 5 59.27 -20.74 -19.98
CA LYS A 5 59.23 -19.48 -20.71
C LYS A 5 58.46 -18.41 -19.92
N ASP A 6 59.24 -17.52 -19.34
CA ASP A 6 58.90 -16.13 -19.08
C ASP A 6 58.32 -15.46 -20.35
N ILE A 7 57.60 -14.34 -20.17
CA ILE A 7 57.79 -13.06 -20.85
C ILE A 7 56.52 -12.18 -20.78
N LEU A 8 56.73 -10.95 -20.27
CA LEU A 8 55.99 -9.68 -20.43
C LEU A 8 54.83 -9.35 -19.47
N GLU A 9 55.24 -8.82 -18.32
CA GLU A 9 54.55 -7.70 -17.66
C GLU A 9 54.57 -6.44 -18.55
N PRO A 10 53.43 -5.75 -18.73
CA PRO A 10 53.43 -4.35 -19.08
C PRO A 10 53.46 -3.50 -17.81
N SER A 11 54.62 -2.89 -17.57
CA SER A 11 54.82 -1.77 -16.67
C SER A 11 54.06 -0.54 -17.19
N CYS A 12 52.84 -0.34 -16.70
CA CYS A 12 52.17 0.96 -16.82
C CYS A 12 52.74 1.92 -15.78
N GLN A 13 53.65 2.75 -16.28
CA GLN A 13 54.20 3.93 -15.61
C GLN A 13 53.09 4.80 -15.02
N SER A 14 53.35 5.22 -13.78
CA SER A 14 52.65 6.27 -13.08
C SER A 14 52.72 7.58 -13.88
N ASN A 15 51.56 8.11 -14.27
CA ASN A 15 51.40 9.55 -14.43
C ASN A 15 50.60 10.09 -13.27
N ASN A 16 51.31 10.93 -12.53
CA ASN A 16 50.87 11.77 -11.44
C ASN A 16 49.86 12.82 -11.93
N THR A 17 49.17 13.40 -10.94
CA THR A 17 48.43 14.67 -10.97
C THR A 17 47.14 14.71 -11.80
N ASP A 18 46.05 14.26 -11.17
CA ASP A 18 44.98 15.19 -10.81
C ASP A 18 44.34 14.70 -9.51
N VAL A 19 44.93 15.16 -8.39
CA VAL A 19 44.24 15.21 -7.11
C VAL A 19 43.13 16.26 -7.29
N ILE A 20 42.01 15.85 -7.87
CA ILE A 20 40.74 16.53 -7.63
C ILE A 20 40.43 16.26 -6.17
N SER A 21 41.00 17.09 -5.31
CA SER A 21 40.43 17.43 -4.02
C SER A 21 39.04 17.98 -4.33
N GLN A 22 38.08 17.08 -4.55
CA GLN A 22 36.68 17.40 -4.34
C GLN A 22 36.61 17.67 -2.85
N SER A 23 36.80 18.95 -2.54
CA SER A 23 36.49 19.58 -1.27
C SER A 23 35.34 18.82 -0.67
N GLY A 24 35.68 17.98 0.31
CA GLY A 24 34.77 17.08 1.00
C GLY A 24 33.80 17.93 1.76
N LYS A 25 32.82 18.48 1.05
CA LYS A 25 31.62 19.01 1.65
C LYS A 25 30.89 17.77 2.11
N VAL A 26 31.26 17.30 3.30
CA VAL A 26 30.45 16.40 4.09
C VAL A 26 29.12 17.14 4.22
N ILE A 27 28.19 16.83 3.32
CA ILE A 27 26.81 17.29 3.43
C ILE A 27 26.31 16.55 4.67
N LEU A 28 26.51 17.17 5.83
CA LEU A 28 25.87 16.78 7.07
C LEU A 28 24.37 16.91 6.79
N TYR A 29 23.78 15.78 6.43
CA TYR A 29 22.35 15.67 6.25
C TYR A 29 21.72 15.98 7.60
N ASP A 30 21.07 17.14 7.68
CA ASP A 30 20.40 17.58 8.88
C ASP A 30 19.16 16.71 9.12
N GLY A 31 19.30 15.75 10.05
CA GLY A 31 18.25 14.80 10.41
C GLY A 31 16.96 15.44 10.94
N THR A 32 17.00 16.73 11.31
CA THR A 32 15.82 17.48 11.79
C THR A 32 14.74 17.66 10.71
N THR A 33 15.15 17.78 9.44
CA THR A 33 14.22 17.99 8.32
C THR A 33 13.37 16.75 8.02
N ASN A 34 13.95 15.56 8.14
CA ASN A 34 13.25 14.29 7.94
C ASN A 34 12.18 14.04 9.01
N HIS A 35 12.50 14.36 10.27
CA HIS A 35 11.55 14.24 11.37
C HIS A 35 10.31 15.10 11.16
N THR A 36 10.50 16.36 10.76
CA THR A 36 9.41 17.31 10.50
C THR A 36 8.48 16.82 9.39
N ARG A 37 9.02 16.28 8.30
CA ARG A 37 8.23 15.75 7.17
C ARG A 37 7.42 14.52 7.55
N ILE A 38 8.01 13.58 8.30
CA ILE A 38 7.31 12.39 8.78
C ILE A 38 6.20 12.78 9.76
N TRP A 39 6.46 13.72 10.65
CA TRP A 39 5.46 14.20 11.60
C TRP A 39 4.29 14.88 10.90
N LEU A 40 4.57 15.75 9.93
CA LEU A 40 3.54 16.36 9.09
C LEU A 40 2.69 15.32 8.37
N LEU A 41 3.31 14.26 7.83
CA LEU A 41 2.59 13.16 7.19
C LEU A 41 1.63 12.47 8.18
N VAL A 42 2.07 12.22 9.41
CA VAL A 42 1.22 11.63 10.47
C VAL A 42 0.03 12.55 10.76
N VAL A 43 0.26 13.86 10.92
CA VAL A 43 -0.84 14.83 11.14
C VAL A 43 -1.83 14.83 9.99
N ILE A 44 -1.36 14.81 8.74
CA ILE A 44 -2.24 14.76 7.56
C ILE A 44 -3.09 13.48 7.57
N HIS A 45 -2.52 12.32 7.92
CA HIS A 45 -3.29 11.09 8.03
C HIS A 45 -4.30 11.10 9.18
N LEU A 46 -3.96 11.71 10.32
CA LEU A 46 -4.92 11.88 11.40
C LEU A 46 -6.11 12.72 10.90
N LEU A 47 -5.86 13.85 10.23
CA LEU A 47 -6.92 14.67 9.65
C LEU A 47 -7.76 13.91 8.61
N PHE A 48 -7.11 13.17 7.71
CA PHE A 48 -7.80 12.34 6.72
C PHE A 48 -8.63 11.23 7.38
N GLY A 49 -8.30 10.81 8.61
CA GLY A 49 -9.05 9.78 9.32
C GLY A 49 -10.39 10.28 9.80
N ILE A 50 -10.49 11.58 10.06
CA ILE A 50 -11.73 12.25 10.47
C ILE A 50 -12.64 12.51 9.27
N ALA A 51 -12.09 12.57 8.05
CA ALA A 51 -12.85 12.94 6.85
C ALA A 51 -14.13 12.11 6.57
N PRO A 52 -14.22 10.79 6.85
CA PRO A 52 -15.47 10.03 6.77
C PRO A 52 -16.59 10.60 7.65
N LEU A 53 -16.27 11.38 8.69
CA LEU A 53 -17.27 12.12 9.45
C LEU A 53 -18.09 13.04 8.53
N ALA A 54 -17.47 13.65 7.50
CA ALA A 54 -18.17 14.53 6.57
C ALA A 54 -19.32 13.85 5.80
N GLU A 55 -19.41 12.52 5.82
CA GLU A 55 -20.55 11.80 5.24
C GLU A 55 -21.89 12.22 5.87
N PHE A 56 -21.90 12.70 7.12
CA PHE A 56 -23.13 13.18 7.77
C PHE A 56 -23.76 14.39 7.07
N LEU A 57 -22.97 15.12 6.26
CA LEU A 57 -23.41 16.31 5.51
C LEU A 57 -24.15 15.96 4.22
N PHE A 58 -24.10 14.69 3.77
CA PHE A 58 -24.82 14.26 2.57
C PHE A 58 -26.22 13.78 2.92
N ASP A 59 -27.18 14.13 2.07
CA ASP A 59 -28.61 13.81 2.22
C ASP A 59 -28.95 12.36 1.84
N GLY A 60 -27.94 11.49 1.71
CA GLY A 60 -28.08 10.08 1.31
C GLY A 60 -28.54 9.88 -0.14
N THR A 61 -28.56 10.94 -0.97
CA THR A 61 -28.94 10.79 -2.38
C THR A 61 -27.84 10.10 -3.18
N ILE A 62 -28.24 9.31 -4.19
CA ILE A 62 -27.33 8.53 -5.06
C ILE A 62 -26.31 9.44 -5.79
N TRP A 63 -26.61 10.73 -5.93
CA TRP A 63 -25.72 11.72 -6.56
C TRP A 63 -24.43 11.94 -5.76
N PHE A 64 -24.47 11.77 -4.44
CA PHE A 64 -23.29 11.91 -3.57
C PHE A 64 -22.52 10.60 -3.38
N SER A 65 -23.02 9.47 -3.88
CA SER A 65 -22.34 8.17 -3.72
C SER A 65 -20.86 8.18 -4.14
N PRO A 66 -20.43 8.82 -5.24
CA PRO A 66 -19.00 8.91 -5.56
C PRO A 66 -18.17 9.62 -4.48
N ALA A 67 -18.73 10.64 -3.83
CA ALA A 67 -18.08 11.34 -2.73
C ALA A 67 -18.01 10.46 -1.47
N ASP A 68 -19.08 9.74 -1.14
CA ASP A 68 -19.10 8.77 -0.03
C ASP A 68 -18.03 7.69 -0.23
N PHE A 69 -17.96 7.11 -1.43
CA PHE A 69 -16.93 6.12 -1.76
C PHE A 69 -15.51 6.71 -1.71
N ALA A 70 -15.34 7.98 -2.09
CA ALA A 70 -14.07 8.67 -1.97
C ALA A 70 -13.67 8.86 -0.49
N LEU A 71 -14.61 9.23 0.38
CA LEU A 71 -14.36 9.36 1.82
C LEU A 71 -14.05 8.00 2.46
N GLY A 72 -14.82 6.96 2.15
CA GLY A 72 -14.54 5.59 2.60
C GLY A 72 -13.17 5.07 2.14
N SER A 73 -12.68 5.51 0.97
CA SER A 73 -11.35 5.14 0.47
C SER A 73 -10.21 5.69 1.35
N LEU A 74 -10.43 6.78 2.09
CA LEU A 74 -9.45 7.36 3.02
C LEU A 74 -9.17 6.41 4.18
N SER A 75 -10.22 5.82 4.76
CA SER A 75 -10.08 4.80 5.81
C SER A 75 -9.29 3.60 5.31
N ILE A 76 -9.60 3.12 4.11
CA ILE A 76 -8.90 1.98 3.51
C ILE A 76 -7.41 2.30 3.26
N ALA A 77 -7.10 3.51 2.79
CA ALA A 77 -5.71 3.94 2.61
C ALA A 77 -4.93 3.92 3.92
N GLN A 78 -5.55 4.33 5.03
CA GLN A 78 -4.93 4.29 6.35
C GLN A 78 -4.70 2.86 6.84
N ILE A 79 -5.66 1.97 6.65
CA ILE A 79 -5.50 0.54 6.93
C ILE A 79 -4.32 -0.06 6.12
N MET A 80 -4.23 0.28 4.82
CA MET A 80 -3.13 -0.14 3.97
C MET A 80 -1.77 0.39 4.47
N LEU A 81 -1.67 1.67 4.81
CA LEU A 81 -0.43 2.25 5.36
C LEU A 81 -0.06 1.68 6.73
N LEU A 82 -1.04 1.53 7.62
CA LEU A 82 -0.83 0.96 8.95
C LEU A 82 -0.29 -0.46 8.84
N SER A 83 -0.88 -1.29 7.99
CA SER A 83 -0.38 -2.64 7.74
C SER A 83 1.05 -2.67 7.16
N PHE A 84 1.39 -1.72 6.28
CA PHE A 84 2.75 -1.55 5.78
C PHE A 84 3.73 -1.24 6.91
N TRP A 85 3.42 -0.29 7.80
CA TRP A 85 4.29 0.06 8.93
C TRP A 85 4.41 -1.05 9.97
N VAL A 86 3.30 -1.73 10.27
CA VAL A 86 3.26 -2.87 11.19
C VAL A 86 3.95 -4.10 10.61
N GLY A 87 4.09 -4.21 9.27
CA GLY A 87 4.84 -5.26 8.59
C GLY A 87 6.32 -4.95 8.37
N MET A 88 6.64 -3.74 7.87
CA MET A 88 7.99 -3.32 7.46
C MET A 88 8.77 -2.45 8.47
N GLY A 89 8.10 -1.70 9.35
CA GLY A 89 8.72 -0.78 10.31
C GLY A 89 9.75 -1.39 11.28
N GLY A 90 10.78 -0.63 11.63
CA GLY A 90 11.91 -1.08 12.47
C GLY A 90 11.67 -1.09 13.99
N SER A 91 10.54 -0.57 14.47
CA SER A 91 10.24 -0.46 15.91
C SER A 91 10.00 -1.82 16.59
N LYS A 92 10.02 -1.83 17.94
CA LYS A 92 9.70 -3.02 18.74
C LYS A 92 8.31 -3.54 18.38
N TRP A 93 8.15 -4.87 18.34
CA TRP A 93 6.90 -5.51 17.89
C TRP A 93 5.67 -5.06 18.70
N ILE A 94 5.82 -4.88 20.02
CA ILE A 94 4.74 -4.45 20.92
C ILE A 94 4.21 -3.07 20.50
N VAL A 95 5.09 -2.12 20.22
CA VAL A 95 4.72 -0.76 19.80
C VAL A 95 3.94 -0.79 18.48
N ARG A 96 4.31 -1.71 17.58
CA ARG A 96 3.65 -1.88 16.27
C ARG A 96 2.26 -2.48 16.43
N VAL A 97 2.11 -3.49 17.28
CA VAL A 97 0.81 -4.10 17.57
C VAL A 97 -0.12 -3.10 18.27
N LEU A 98 0.37 -2.38 19.28
CA LEU A 98 -0.41 -1.33 19.95
C LEU A 98 -0.81 -0.22 18.96
N GLY A 99 0.12 0.25 18.14
CA GLY A 99 -0.16 1.22 17.09
C GLY A 99 -1.19 0.72 16.06
N ALA A 100 -1.14 -0.58 15.72
CA ALA A 100 -2.13 -1.21 14.84
C ALA A 100 -3.53 -1.18 15.48
N ILE A 101 -3.65 -1.60 16.74
CA ILE A 101 -4.93 -1.64 17.46
C ILE A 101 -5.52 -0.23 17.59
N VAL A 102 -4.73 0.73 18.09
CA VAL A 102 -5.17 2.12 18.28
C VAL A 102 -5.51 2.77 16.95
N GLY A 103 -4.67 2.59 15.92
CA GLY A 103 -4.92 3.13 14.59
C GLY A 103 -6.18 2.53 13.94
N THR A 104 -6.43 1.24 14.13
CA THR A 104 -7.65 0.58 13.63
C THR A 104 -8.89 1.11 14.33
N ALA A 105 -8.85 1.25 15.66
CA ALA A 105 -9.94 1.82 16.43
C ALA A 105 -10.25 3.26 15.98
N TYR A 106 -9.20 4.06 15.76
CA TYR A 106 -9.32 5.43 15.25
C TYR A 106 -9.99 5.48 13.87
N VAL A 107 -9.52 4.68 12.91
CA VAL A 107 -10.09 4.66 11.54
C VAL A 107 -11.52 4.12 11.53
N THR A 108 -11.84 3.21 12.45
CA THR A 108 -13.19 2.63 12.58
C THR A 108 -14.19 3.62 13.18
N LEU A 109 -13.74 4.46 14.11
CA LEU A 109 -14.60 5.35 14.87
C LEU A 109 -15.39 6.31 13.96
N TRP A 110 -14.74 6.92 12.98
CA TRP A 110 -15.34 8.01 12.20
C TRP A 110 -16.45 7.58 11.25
N PRO A 111 -16.30 6.53 10.43
CA PRO A 111 -17.40 6.00 9.61
C PRO A 111 -18.58 5.52 10.46
N VAL A 112 -18.31 4.97 11.65
CA VAL A 112 -19.37 4.54 12.56
C VAL A 112 -20.07 5.73 13.17
N LEU A 113 -19.36 6.79 13.57
CA LEU A 113 -19.92 7.98 14.20
C LEU A 113 -20.75 8.83 13.23
N SER A 114 -20.39 8.86 11.94
CA SER A 114 -21.04 9.71 10.94
C SER A 114 -22.57 9.53 10.87
N PRO A 115 -23.13 8.32 10.69
CA PRO A 115 -24.58 8.12 10.70
C PRO A 115 -25.29 8.55 12.00
N TYR A 116 -24.61 8.47 13.16
CA TYR A 116 -25.19 8.84 14.45
C TYR A 116 -25.35 10.35 14.59
N MET A 117 -24.44 11.12 13.96
CA MET A 117 -24.54 12.57 13.93
C MET A 117 -25.71 13.03 13.03
N SER A 118 -26.06 12.27 11.99
CA SER A 118 -27.20 12.57 11.12
C SER A 118 -28.56 12.28 11.77
N PHE A 119 -28.66 11.26 12.64
CA PHE A 119 -29.92 10.82 13.25
C PHE A 119 -29.79 10.53 14.75
N PRO A 120 -29.80 11.56 15.62
CA PRO A 120 -29.70 11.38 17.06
C PRO A 120 -31.05 10.90 17.63
N VAL A 121 -31.32 9.61 17.56
CA VAL A 121 -32.51 8.97 18.17
C VAL A 121 -32.04 7.98 19.24
N GLU A 122 -32.67 8.00 20.43
CA GLU A 122 -32.26 7.23 21.62
C GLU A 122 -32.17 5.70 21.41
N GLU A 123 -32.83 5.14 20.40
CA GLU A 123 -32.75 3.70 20.06
C GLU A 123 -31.37 3.26 19.54
N TYR A 124 -30.46 4.20 19.22
CA TYR A 124 -29.22 3.91 18.53
C TYR A 124 -28.03 3.47 19.41
N GLU A 125 -28.03 3.69 20.73
CA GLU A 125 -26.86 3.40 21.57
C GLU A 125 -26.41 1.92 21.48
N SER A 126 -27.35 1.00 21.42
CA SER A 126 -27.04 -0.44 21.29
C SER A 126 -26.41 -0.78 19.94
N SER A 127 -26.86 -0.14 18.86
CA SER A 127 -26.35 -0.35 17.50
C SER A 127 -24.95 0.22 17.28
N PHE A 128 -24.54 1.24 18.05
CA PHE A 128 -23.20 1.86 17.92
C PHE A 128 -22.12 0.85 18.21
N SER A 129 -22.23 0.21 19.38
CA SER A 129 -21.25 -0.78 19.83
C SER A 129 -21.14 -1.95 18.85
N GLN A 130 -22.27 -2.42 18.31
CA GLN A 130 -22.31 -3.53 17.35
C GLN A 130 -21.65 -3.13 16.03
N SER A 131 -21.98 -1.96 15.46
CA SER A 131 -21.37 -1.47 14.22
C SER A 131 -19.87 -1.21 14.39
N PHE A 132 -19.47 -0.61 15.52
CA PHE A 132 -18.06 -0.39 15.84
C PHE A 132 -17.30 -1.71 15.93
N VAL A 133 -17.77 -2.67 16.72
CA VAL A 133 -17.09 -3.97 16.90
C VAL A 133 -17.00 -4.73 15.57
N SER A 134 -18.07 -4.73 14.78
CA SER A 134 -18.12 -5.40 13.48
C SER A 134 -17.12 -4.81 12.48
N LEU A 135 -17.10 -3.48 12.35
CA LEU A 135 -16.19 -2.79 11.44
C LEU A 135 -14.74 -2.86 11.94
N PHE A 136 -14.51 -2.71 13.25
CA PHE A 136 -13.19 -2.85 13.88
C PHE A 136 -12.61 -4.25 13.65
N ALA A 137 -13.43 -5.30 13.83
CA ALA A 137 -13.03 -6.68 13.58
C ALA A 137 -12.67 -6.89 12.10
N SER A 138 -13.48 -6.34 11.18
CA SER A 138 -13.24 -6.41 9.74
C SER A 138 -11.93 -5.74 9.34
N TYR A 139 -11.69 -4.51 9.80
CA TYR A 139 -10.44 -3.79 9.54
C TYR A 139 -9.23 -4.43 10.21
N SER A 140 -9.40 -4.97 11.42
CA SER A 140 -8.35 -5.73 12.11
C SER A 140 -7.94 -6.97 11.33
N ALA A 141 -8.92 -7.72 10.79
CA ALA A 141 -8.64 -8.88 9.95
C ALA A 141 -7.84 -8.50 8.69
N ILE A 142 -8.23 -7.42 8.01
CA ILE A 142 -7.50 -6.89 6.85
C ILE A 142 -6.06 -6.51 7.25
N ILE A 143 -5.88 -5.77 8.35
CA ILE A 143 -4.54 -5.39 8.82
C ILE A 143 -3.68 -6.61 9.12
N LEU A 144 -4.21 -7.61 9.83
CA LEU A 144 -3.47 -8.82 10.17
C LEU A 144 -2.99 -9.54 8.92
N LEU A 145 -3.85 -9.66 7.90
CA LEU A 145 -3.53 -10.34 6.65
C LEU A 145 -2.49 -9.56 5.84
N LEU A 146 -2.69 -8.25 5.63
CA LEU A 146 -1.73 -7.39 4.93
C LEU A 146 -0.37 -7.33 5.66
N THR A 147 -0.40 -7.15 6.98
CA THR A 147 0.80 -7.14 7.84
C THR A 147 1.57 -8.44 7.72
N SER A 148 0.87 -9.58 7.71
CA SER A 148 1.51 -10.90 7.59
C SER A 148 2.30 -11.01 6.28
N VAL A 149 1.75 -10.52 5.16
CA VAL A 149 2.46 -10.53 3.88
C VAL A 149 3.71 -9.64 3.93
N PHE A 150 3.62 -8.42 4.46
CA PHE A 150 4.79 -7.55 4.62
C PHE A 150 5.83 -8.13 5.59
N ALA A 151 5.39 -8.76 6.68
CA ALA A 151 6.28 -9.45 7.60
C ALA A 151 7.00 -10.64 6.94
N LEU A 152 6.32 -11.38 6.07
CA LEU A 152 6.94 -12.44 5.27
C LEU A 152 7.96 -11.89 4.27
N ILE A 153 7.63 -10.79 3.58
CA ILE A 153 8.58 -10.07 2.70
C ILE A 153 9.81 -9.63 3.49
N ARG A 154 9.61 -9.10 4.70
CA ARG A 154 10.70 -8.74 5.60
C ARG A 154 11.55 -9.92 6.03
N ARG A 155 10.92 -11.04 6.40
CA ARG A 155 11.60 -12.29 6.77
C ARG A 155 12.42 -12.86 5.62
N ARG A 156 11.97 -12.70 4.37
CA ARG A 156 12.74 -13.05 3.15
C ARG A 156 13.92 -12.11 2.86
N GLY A 157 14.31 -11.29 3.82
CA GLY A 157 15.48 -10.42 3.73
C GLY A 157 15.18 -9.07 3.10
N THR A 158 13.94 -8.69 2.82
CA THR A 158 13.67 -7.34 2.30
C THR A 158 13.57 -6.35 3.46
N LYS A 159 14.37 -5.29 3.49
CA LYS A 159 14.38 -4.33 4.61
C LYS A 159 14.12 -2.91 4.13
N LEU A 160 13.39 -2.15 4.95
CA LEU A 160 13.25 -0.70 4.78
C LEU A 160 14.45 -0.03 5.46
N ILE A 161 15.31 0.61 4.67
CA ILE A 161 16.61 1.14 5.11
C ILE A 161 16.76 2.59 4.64
N HIS A 162 17.44 3.40 5.44
CA HIS A 162 17.82 4.75 5.05
C HIS A 162 19.07 4.71 4.15
N LEU A 163 19.05 5.39 3.00
CA LEU A 163 20.12 5.31 2.00
C LEU A 163 21.51 5.71 2.54
N SER A 164 21.60 6.55 3.58
CA SER A 164 22.90 6.88 4.20
C SER A 164 23.61 5.67 4.82
N GLN A 165 22.92 4.55 5.01
CA GLN A 165 23.49 3.30 5.51
C GLN A 165 24.05 2.42 4.37
N LEU A 166 23.75 2.74 3.11
CA LEU A 166 24.36 2.07 1.95
C LEU A 166 25.60 2.86 1.53
N ASN A 167 26.77 2.25 1.66
CA ASN A 167 28.05 2.84 1.22
C ASN A 167 28.46 2.38 -0.19
N VAL A 168 27.50 2.00 -1.04
CA VAL A 168 27.78 1.31 -2.31
C VAL A 168 26.99 1.92 -3.46
N ASP A 169 27.68 2.09 -4.59
CA ASP A 169 27.09 2.47 -5.86
C ASP A 169 26.17 1.35 -6.37
N ILE A 170 24.87 1.63 -6.33
CA ILE A 170 23.84 0.68 -6.75
C ILE A 170 23.77 0.71 -8.27
N LEU A 171 24.31 -0.31 -8.93
CA LEU A 171 24.06 -0.48 -10.36
C LEU A 171 22.56 -0.78 -10.60
N PRO A 172 21.96 -0.19 -11.64
CA PRO A 172 20.58 -0.45 -11.99
C PRO A 172 20.39 -1.93 -12.36
N ALA A 173 19.68 -2.68 -11.52
CA ALA A 173 19.32 -4.06 -11.83
C ALA A 173 18.39 -4.08 -13.06
N ARG A 174 18.86 -4.66 -14.17
CA ARG A 174 18.00 -4.94 -15.32
C ARG A 174 17.02 -6.05 -14.94
N VAL A 175 15.73 -5.74 -14.96
CA VAL A 175 14.68 -6.72 -14.70
C VAL A 175 14.60 -7.68 -15.88
N ARG A 176 15.05 -8.93 -15.70
CA ARG A 176 14.76 -10.01 -16.65
C ARG A 176 13.42 -10.62 -16.26
N TYR A 177 12.40 -10.41 -17.09
CA TYR A 177 11.10 -11.07 -16.89
C TYR A 177 11.29 -12.58 -17.09
N SER A 178 11.23 -13.33 -16.00
CA SER A 178 11.22 -14.79 -16.05
C SER A 178 9.79 -15.28 -16.32
N THR A 179 9.64 -16.34 -17.12
CA THR A 179 8.36 -17.02 -17.42
C THR A 179 7.52 -17.28 -16.16
N PHE A 180 8.19 -17.55 -15.03
CA PHE A 180 7.54 -17.73 -13.74
C PHE A 180 6.72 -16.51 -13.29
N HIS A 181 7.17 -15.29 -13.56
CA HIS A 181 6.44 -14.07 -13.20
C HIS A 181 5.16 -13.91 -14.03
N LEU A 182 5.19 -14.30 -15.31
CA LEU A 182 4.01 -14.30 -16.16
C LEU A 182 2.99 -15.34 -15.69
N LEU A 183 3.44 -16.54 -15.30
CA LEU A 183 2.56 -17.58 -14.74
C LEU A 183 1.90 -17.14 -13.43
N ILE A 184 2.65 -16.50 -12.54
CA ILE A 184 2.08 -15.93 -11.30
C ILE A 184 1.04 -14.86 -11.63
N LEU A 185 1.35 -13.94 -12.55
CA LEU A 185 0.43 -12.87 -12.94
C LEU A 185 -0.87 -13.46 -13.49
N MET A 186 -0.79 -14.42 -14.40
CA MET A 186 -1.97 -15.08 -14.98
C MET A 186 -2.78 -15.83 -13.92
N SER A 187 -2.12 -16.48 -12.95
CA SER A 187 -2.78 -17.14 -11.83
C SER A 187 -3.55 -16.14 -10.96
N ILE A 188 -2.95 -14.99 -10.64
CA ILE A 188 -3.60 -13.91 -9.89
C ILE A 188 -4.80 -13.36 -10.67
N CYS A 189 -4.65 -13.07 -11.96
CA CYS A 189 -5.74 -12.58 -12.81
C CYS A 189 -6.90 -13.58 -12.86
N SER A 190 -6.60 -14.88 -13.07
CA SER A 190 -7.62 -15.94 -13.07
C SER A 190 -8.36 -16.04 -11.74
N PHE A 191 -7.63 -15.94 -10.63
CA PHE A 191 -8.21 -15.96 -9.29
C PHE A 191 -9.13 -14.75 -9.04
N VAL A 192 -8.70 -13.54 -9.40
CA VAL A 192 -9.50 -12.31 -9.30
C VAL A 192 -10.77 -12.40 -10.14
N LEU A 193 -10.67 -12.87 -11.38
CA LEU A 193 -11.84 -13.04 -12.27
C LEU A 193 -12.80 -14.11 -11.75
N SER A 194 -12.27 -15.20 -11.19
CA SER A 194 -13.09 -16.26 -10.58
C SER A 194 -13.86 -15.74 -9.37
N LEU A 195 -13.21 -14.98 -8.48
CA LEU A 195 -13.87 -14.34 -7.34
C LEU A 195 -14.88 -13.29 -7.79
N ALA A 196 -14.56 -12.48 -8.80
CA ALA A 196 -15.49 -11.50 -9.36
C ALA A 196 -16.75 -12.16 -9.90
N LYS A 197 -16.62 -13.27 -10.63
CA LYS A 197 -17.75 -14.05 -11.12
C LYS A 197 -18.59 -14.65 -9.99
N LEU A 198 -17.96 -15.16 -8.93
CA LEU A 198 -18.66 -15.70 -7.76
C LEU A 198 -19.39 -14.63 -6.93
N ALA A 199 -18.90 -13.39 -6.97
CA ALA A 199 -19.48 -12.27 -6.22
C ALA A 199 -20.65 -11.57 -6.97
N GLN A 200 -20.83 -11.84 -8.26
CA GLN A 200 -21.91 -11.25 -9.05
C GLN A 200 -23.29 -11.68 -8.52
N PRO A 201 -24.28 -10.77 -8.55
CA PRO A 201 -25.66 -11.14 -8.23
C PRO A 201 -26.19 -12.16 -9.25
N PRO A 202 -26.97 -13.17 -8.81
CA PRO A 202 -27.64 -14.08 -9.75
C PRO A 202 -28.65 -13.31 -10.61
N GLU A 203 -28.87 -13.79 -11.85
CA GLU A 203 -29.87 -13.21 -12.77
C GLU A 203 -31.31 -13.39 -12.26
N GLU A 204 -31.56 -14.46 -11.51
CA GLU A 204 -32.85 -14.69 -10.88
C GLU A 204 -32.91 -14.04 -9.49
N PRO A 205 -34.02 -13.34 -9.15
CA PRO A 205 -34.23 -12.71 -7.85
C PRO A 205 -34.49 -13.77 -6.78
N THR A 206 -33.45 -14.50 -6.40
CA THR A 206 -33.48 -15.34 -5.20
C THR A 206 -33.50 -14.40 -3.99
N THR A 207 -34.46 -14.63 -3.09
CA THR A 207 -34.84 -13.70 -2.00
C THR A 207 -33.83 -13.65 -0.84
N GLY A 208 -32.53 -13.83 -1.10
CA GLY A 208 -31.51 -13.80 -0.04
C GLY A 208 -30.10 -13.50 -0.53
N PHE A 209 -29.34 -12.77 0.29
CA PHE A 209 -27.90 -12.68 0.13
C PHE A 209 -27.27 -14.03 0.47
N SER A 210 -26.73 -14.73 -0.53
CA SER A 210 -25.99 -15.96 -0.25
C SER A 210 -24.71 -15.63 0.53
N THR A 211 -24.49 -16.30 1.67
CA THR A 211 -23.28 -16.13 2.49
C THR A 211 -22.01 -16.29 1.64
N PHE A 212 -22.03 -17.19 0.65
CA PHE A 212 -20.95 -17.39 -0.31
C PHE A 212 -20.61 -16.14 -1.12
N ARG A 213 -21.62 -15.39 -1.59
CA ARG A 213 -21.40 -14.13 -2.34
C ARG A 213 -20.71 -13.09 -1.48
N ILE A 214 -21.16 -12.93 -0.23
CA ILE A 214 -20.56 -12.00 0.73
C ILE A 214 -19.09 -12.37 0.97
N VAL A 215 -18.81 -13.65 1.24
CA VAL A 215 -17.44 -14.15 1.43
C VAL A 215 -16.57 -13.92 0.19
N ALA A 216 -17.09 -14.20 -1.01
CA ALA A 216 -16.37 -13.96 -2.27
C ALA A 216 -16.04 -12.48 -2.47
N LEU A 217 -16.97 -11.57 -2.15
CA LEU A 217 -16.75 -10.13 -2.19
C LEU A 217 -15.65 -9.69 -1.22
N PHE A 218 -15.68 -10.17 0.03
CA PHE A 218 -14.64 -9.86 1.02
C PHE A 218 -13.26 -10.38 0.60
N LEU A 219 -13.19 -11.60 0.05
CA LEU A 219 -11.94 -12.15 -0.48
C LEU A 219 -11.43 -11.34 -1.67
N LEU A 220 -12.31 -10.95 -2.60
CA LEU A 220 -11.96 -10.11 -3.74
C LEU A 220 -11.41 -8.75 -3.26
N MET A 221 -12.12 -8.11 -2.34
CA MET A 221 -11.72 -6.84 -1.73
C MET A 221 -10.33 -6.95 -1.09
N LEU A 222 -10.09 -8.00 -0.30
CA LEU A 222 -8.80 -8.28 0.31
C LEU A 222 -7.69 -8.40 -0.73
N VAL A 223 -7.90 -9.21 -1.77
CA VAL A 223 -6.91 -9.46 -2.81
C VAL A 223 -6.58 -8.17 -3.57
N VAL A 224 -7.60 -7.39 -3.93
CA VAL A 224 -7.44 -6.09 -4.62
C VAL A 224 -6.57 -5.14 -3.79
N PHE A 225 -6.90 -4.94 -2.51
CA PHE A 225 -6.13 -4.03 -1.67
C PHE A 225 -4.75 -4.57 -1.32
N LEU A 226 -4.58 -5.89 -1.18
CA LEU A 226 -3.27 -6.51 -0.98
C LEU A 226 -2.35 -6.25 -2.18
N ILE A 227 -2.83 -6.55 -3.40
CA ILE A 227 -2.06 -6.33 -4.63
C ILE A 227 -1.69 -4.85 -4.75
N ASN A 228 -2.67 -3.96 -4.59
CA ASN A 228 -2.44 -2.52 -4.68
C ASN A 228 -1.43 -2.01 -3.64
N ASN A 229 -1.49 -2.51 -2.40
CA ASN A 229 -0.56 -2.08 -1.35
C ASN A 229 0.87 -2.56 -1.64
N LEU A 230 1.04 -3.81 -2.07
CA LEU A 230 2.34 -4.36 -2.48
C LEU A 230 2.93 -3.60 -3.67
N CYS A 231 2.10 -3.36 -4.69
CA CYS A 231 2.46 -2.60 -5.87
C CYS A 231 2.84 -1.16 -5.53
N ALA A 232 2.07 -0.48 -4.68
CA ALA A 232 2.35 0.88 -4.23
C ALA A 232 3.69 0.97 -3.47
N ALA A 233 3.93 0.05 -2.53
CA ALA A 233 5.20 -0.03 -1.81
C ALA A 233 6.39 -0.29 -2.75
N TRP A 234 6.24 -1.20 -3.70
CA TRP A 234 7.26 -1.46 -4.72
C TRP A 234 7.53 -0.25 -5.62
N ALA A 235 6.48 0.39 -6.13
CA ALA A 235 6.61 1.52 -7.05
C ALA A 235 7.31 2.72 -6.38
N THR A 236 6.93 3.02 -5.14
CA THR A 236 7.40 4.22 -4.41
C THR A 236 8.74 4.04 -3.72
N LEU A 237 9.02 2.87 -3.12
CA LEU A 237 10.21 2.67 -2.27
C LEU A 237 11.35 1.93 -2.97
N SER A 238 11.17 1.57 -4.24
CA SER A 238 12.24 0.96 -5.05
C SER A 238 13.40 1.90 -5.35
N LEU A 239 14.57 1.39 -5.74
CA LEU A 239 15.76 2.21 -5.96
C LEU A 239 15.67 3.11 -7.21
N ASN A 240 14.96 2.66 -8.25
CA ASN A 240 14.85 3.35 -9.54
C ASN A 240 13.86 4.54 -9.51
N SER A 241 13.75 5.26 -10.63
CA SER A 241 12.74 6.32 -10.82
C SER A 241 11.32 5.78 -10.58
N PRO A 242 10.52 6.43 -9.71
CA PRO A 242 9.22 5.90 -9.29
C PRO A 242 8.09 6.21 -10.29
N TRP A 243 8.23 7.23 -11.15
CA TRP A 243 7.11 7.80 -11.91
C TRP A 243 6.44 6.82 -12.86
N THR A 244 7.21 6.10 -13.68
CA THR A 244 6.67 5.10 -14.60
C THR A 244 5.98 3.96 -13.84
N ARG A 245 6.52 3.57 -12.68
CA ARG A 245 5.96 2.50 -11.85
C ARG A 245 4.65 2.95 -11.20
N ILE A 246 4.59 4.19 -10.72
CA ILE A 246 3.36 4.78 -10.17
C ILE A 246 2.26 4.79 -11.21
N ALA A 247 2.54 5.22 -12.45
CA ALA A 247 1.56 5.20 -13.53
C ALA A 247 1.01 3.79 -13.79
N LEU A 248 1.88 2.78 -13.82
CA LEU A 248 1.47 1.37 -13.96
C LEU A 248 0.61 0.88 -12.78
N VAL A 249 0.99 1.23 -11.55
CA VAL A 249 0.24 0.84 -10.35
C VAL A 249 -1.14 1.48 -10.30
N LEU A 250 -1.27 2.75 -10.69
CA LEU A 250 -2.56 3.42 -10.79
C LEU A 250 -3.44 2.82 -11.89
N GLY A 251 -2.84 2.48 -13.05
CA GLY A 251 -3.55 1.75 -14.10
C GLY A 251 -4.05 0.38 -13.63
N ASN A 252 -3.23 -0.37 -12.89
CA ASN A 252 -3.63 -1.65 -12.31
C ASN A 252 -4.74 -1.48 -11.25
N ALA A 253 -4.62 -0.46 -10.39
CA ALA A 253 -5.65 -0.16 -9.38
C ALA A 253 -7.00 0.18 -10.03
N LEU A 254 -6.99 0.88 -11.17
CA LEU A 254 -8.19 1.17 -11.95
C LEU A 254 -8.82 -0.11 -12.53
N LEU A 255 -8.02 -1.00 -13.14
CA LEU A 255 -8.52 -2.27 -13.67
C LEU A 255 -9.12 -3.17 -12.58
N LEU A 256 -8.47 -3.22 -11.41
CA LEU A 256 -8.99 -3.93 -10.24
C LEU A 256 -10.26 -3.28 -9.69
N GLY A 257 -10.34 -1.94 -9.67
CA GLY A 257 -11.54 -1.19 -9.30
C GLY A 257 -12.73 -1.46 -10.22
N ILE A 258 -12.52 -1.44 -11.53
CA ILE A 258 -13.55 -1.80 -12.53
C ILE A 258 -14.02 -3.23 -12.30
N SER A 259 -13.09 -4.17 -12.10
CA SER A 259 -13.42 -5.57 -11.82
C SER A 259 -14.25 -5.72 -10.53
N PHE A 260 -13.91 -4.94 -9.50
CA PHE A 260 -14.65 -4.91 -8.23
C PHE A 260 -16.05 -4.31 -8.41
N ALA A 261 -16.20 -3.22 -9.16
CA ALA A 261 -17.49 -2.62 -9.47
C ALA A 261 -18.38 -3.56 -10.30
N ILE A 262 -17.82 -4.29 -11.27
CA ILE A 262 -18.53 -5.35 -12.01
C ILE A 262 -18.99 -6.46 -11.06
N ALA A 263 -18.12 -6.91 -10.14
CA ALA A 263 -18.44 -7.95 -9.17
C ALA A 263 -19.58 -7.56 -8.22
N THR A 264 -19.66 -6.29 -7.83
CA THR A 264 -20.78 -5.78 -7.01
C THR A 264 -22.12 -5.73 -7.75
N GLY A 265 -22.11 -5.74 -9.10
CA GLY A 265 -23.31 -5.62 -9.92
C GLY A 265 -23.78 -4.18 -10.13
N ASN A 266 -23.02 -3.17 -9.70
CA ASN A 266 -23.46 -1.76 -9.75
C ASN A 266 -23.68 -1.22 -11.18
N TYR A 267 -23.11 -1.87 -12.20
CA TYR A 267 -23.26 -1.49 -13.60
C TYR A 267 -24.71 -1.55 -14.10
N SER A 268 -25.56 -2.40 -13.50
CA SER A 268 -26.97 -2.53 -13.89
C SER A 268 -27.89 -1.57 -13.13
N PHE A 269 -27.44 -1.01 -12.00
CA PHE A 269 -28.27 -0.18 -11.12
C PHE A 269 -28.04 1.32 -11.33
N SER A 270 -26.78 1.78 -11.26
CA SER A 270 -26.44 3.21 -11.35
C SER A 270 -24.99 3.40 -11.78
N TRP A 271 -24.80 4.22 -12.82
CA TRP A 271 -23.46 4.58 -13.30
C TRP A 271 -22.64 5.34 -12.25
N GLN A 272 -23.30 6.14 -11.40
CA GLN A 272 -22.66 6.87 -10.31
C GLN A 272 -22.07 5.91 -9.27
N MET A 273 -22.82 4.88 -8.85
CA MET A 273 -22.29 3.85 -7.94
C MET A 273 -21.16 3.05 -8.59
N PHE A 274 -21.29 2.73 -9.88
CA PHE A 274 -20.25 2.03 -10.61
C PHE A 274 -18.93 2.81 -10.64
N ILE A 275 -18.99 4.12 -10.95
CA ILE A 275 -17.83 5.02 -10.92
C ILE A 275 -17.26 5.07 -9.49
N GLY A 276 -18.11 5.33 -8.49
CA GLY A 276 -17.68 5.47 -7.10
C GLY A 276 -16.95 4.22 -6.59
N VAL A 277 -17.51 3.04 -6.79
CA VAL A 277 -16.87 1.77 -6.39
C VAL A 277 -15.58 1.51 -7.16
N SER A 278 -15.52 1.86 -8.45
CA SER A 278 -14.29 1.74 -9.24
C SER A 278 -13.17 2.65 -8.75
N LEU A 279 -13.51 3.81 -8.17
CA LEU A 279 -12.56 4.78 -7.65
C LEU A 279 -11.99 4.40 -6.29
N ILE A 280 -12.66 3.55 -5.49
CA ILE A 280 -12.19 3.17 -4.15
C ILE A 280 -10.75 2.65 -4.19
N PRO A 281 -10.36 1.66 -5.02
CA PRO A 281 -9.00 1.15 -5.03
C PRO A 281 -8.02 2.15 -5.65
N VAL A 282 -8.46 3.01 -6.57
CA VAL A 282 -7.60 4.02 -7.19
C VAL A 282 -7.20 5.09 -6.17
N LEU A 283 -8.18 5.65 -5.47
CA LEU A 283 -7.97 6.72 -4.50
C LEU A 283 -7.17 6.22 -3.29
N SER A 284 -7.52 5.04 -2.74
CA SER A 284 -6.77 4.49 -1.62
C SER A 284 -5.30 4.21 -1.99
N THR A 285 -5.05 3.69 -3.18
CA THR A 285 -3.70 3.45 -3.70
C THR A 285 -2.94 4.75 -3.94
N ALA A 286 -3.60 5.77 -4.51
CA ALA A 286 -2.99 7.08 -4.75
C ALA A 286 -2.54 7.73 -3.42
N ILE A 287 -3.36 7.66 -2.37
CA ILE A 287 -3.02 8.18 -1.04
C ILE A 287 -1.83 7.42 -0.47
N VAL A 288 -1.83 6.08 -0.54
CA VAL A 288 -0.68 5.26 -0.10
C VAL A 288 0.58 5.67 -0.87
N ILE A 289 0.49 5.87 -2.19
CA ILE A 289 1.62 6.29 -3.02
C ILE A 289 2.17 7.65 -2.58
N VAL A 290 1.31 8.67 -2.43
CA VAL A 290 1.72 10.01 -1.99
C VAL A 290 2.41 9.94 -0.63
N SER A 291 1.86 9.15 0.28
CA SER A 291 2.40 8.97 1.63
C SER A 291 3.78 8.31 1.61
N LEU A 292 3.95 7.25 0.82
CA LEU A 292 5.23 6.57 0.67
C LEU A 292 6.23 7.40 -0.15
N LEU A 293 5.80 8.31 -1.02
CA LEU A 293 6.67 9.29 -1.68
C LEU A 293 7.27 10.29 -0.69
N VAL A 294 6.52 10.71 0.34
CA VAL A 294 7.07 11.52 1.44
C VAL A 294 8.17 10.73 2.16
N ILE A 295 7.95 9.45 2.45
CA ILE A 295 8.97 8.56 3.04
C ILE A 295 10.18 8.38 2.12
N ARG A 296 9.94 8.24 0.82
CA ARG A 296 10.98 8.20 -0.21
C ARG A 296 11.81 9.50 -0.21
N SER A 297 11.18 10.65 0.00
CA SER A 297 11.85 11.96 0.06
C SER A 297 12.76 12.10 1.30
N CYS A 298 12.50 11.31 2.34
CA CYS A 298 13.36 11.16 3.52
C CYS A 298 14.40 10.04 3.34
N HIS A 299 14.73 9.70 2.09
CA HIS A 299 15.78 8.75 1.70
C HIS A 299 15.60 7.30 2.18
N TYR A 300 14.41 6.90 2.59
CA TYR A 300 14.11 5.50 2.89
C TYR A 300 13.84 4.72 1.60
N ARG A 301 14.40 3.51 1.50
CA ARG A 301 14.23 2.58 0.37
C ARG A 301 14.04 1.17 0.86
N ILE A 302 13.32 0.37 0.07
CA ILE A 302 13.24 -1.06 0.27
C ILE A 302 14.41 -1.72 -0.46
N VAL A 303 15.25 -2.44 0.28
CA VAL A 303 16.47 -3.08 -0.22
C VAL A 303 16.49 -4.56 0.20
N PRO A 304 16.77 -5.50 -0.73
CA PRO A 304 17.06 -6.89 -0.39
C PRO A 304 18.34 -7.03 0.46
N SER A 305 18.33 -7.87 1.48
CA SER A 305 19.45 -8.06 2.41
C SER A 305 20.69 -8.64 1.74
N GLY A 306 20.52 -9.39 0.64
CA GLY A 306 21.66 -9.86 -0.16
C GLY A 306 22.48 -8.71 -0.74
N LEU A 307 21.86 -7.57 -1.08
CA LEU A 307 22.59 -6.38 -1.53
C LEU A 307 23.32 -5.68 -0.37
N LEU A 308 22.81 -5.81 0.86
CA LEU A 308 23.48 -5.25 2.04
C LEU A 308 24.71 -6.07 2.42
N GLN A 309 24.65 -7.40 2.28
CA GLN A 309 25.78 -8.29 2.54
C GLN A 309 26.89 -8.12 1.51
N ALA A 310 26.56 -7.87 0.25
CA ALA A 310 27.56 -7.56 -0.77
C ALA A 310 28.25 -6.20 -0.57
N ALA A 311 27.69 -5.34 0.29
CA ALA A 311 28.15 -3.99 0.57
C ALA A 311 28.99 -3.85 1.84
N SER A 312 29.00 -4.88 2.70
CA SER A 312 29.74 -4.94 3.97
C SER A 312 31.01 -5.78 3.82
#